data_AF-A0A078J7L4-F1
#
_entry.id   AF-A0A078J7L4-F1
#
_cell.length_a   1.000
_cell.length_b   1.000
_cell.length_c   1.000
_cell.angle_alpha   90.00
_cell.angle_beta   90.00
_cell.angle_gamma   90.00
#
_symmetry.space_group_name_H-M   'P 1'
#
loop_
_entity.id
_entity.type
_entity.pdbx_description
1 polymer ?
#
loop_
_entity_poly.entity_id
_entity_poly.type
_entity_poly.pdbx_seq_one_letter_code
_entity_poly.pdbx_strand_id
1 'polypeptide(L)'
;MIRTSGTSKNPERLFHCCPYGSEGEKFHLFKWSDEGAVEEIEDLKSMVSDVKGGVSDLRAQIAGLEKDCEGMKNVILELGKNMKDCCVVLKI
;
A
#
# COMPACT_ATOMS: atom_id res chain seq x y z
N MET A 1 5.54 26.51 -12.85
CA MET A 1 4.74 27.02 -13.97
C MET A 1 4.85 26.02 -15.12
N ILE A 2 3.80 25.78 -15.90
CA ILE A 2 3.89 24.96 -17.13
C ILE A 2 4.04 25.92 -18.31
N ARG A 3 4.97 25.60 -19.23
CA ARG A 3 5.21 26.35 -20.46
C ARG A 3 5.30 25.41 -21.66
N THR A 4 5.10 25.97 -22.84
CA THR A 4 5.23 25.29 -24.13
C THR A 4 6.60 25.58 -24.73
N SER A 5 7.29 24.56 -25.23
CA SER A 5 8.60 24.72 -25.86
C SER A 5 8.48 25.30 -27.27
N GLY A 6 9.18 26.40 -27.53
CA GLY A 6 9.33 26.98 -28.86
C GLY A 6 10.57 26.48 -29.62
N THR A 7 11.26 25.44 -29.11
CA THR A 7 12.51 24.96 -29.74
C THR A 7 12.22 24.12 -30.98
N SER A 8 13.11 24.18 -31.98
CA SER A 8 12.99 23.34 -33.18
C SER A 8 13.16 21.84 -32.91
N LYS A 9 13.83 21.47 -31.81
CA LYS A 9 14.02 20.07 -31.40
C LYS A 9 12.79 19.47 -30.73
N ASN A 10 12.04 20.26 -29.98
CA ASN A 10 10.87 19.81 -29.22
C ASN A 10 9.73 20.84 -29.36
N PRO A 11 9.22 21.11 -30.57
CA PRO A 11 8.19 22.11 -30.76
C PRO A 11 6.91 21.71 -30.03
N GLU A 12 6.25 22.68 -29.40
CA GLU A 12 4.97 22.55 -28.69
C GLU A 12 4.98 21.60 -27.47
N ARG A 13 6.13 21.01 -27.10
CA ARG A 13 6.21 20.11 -25.93
C ARG A 13 6.11 20.89 -24.62
N LEU A 14 5.34 20.36 -23.67
CA LEU A 14 5.11 21.00 -22.37
C LEU A 14 6.19 20.67 -21.35
N PHE A 15 6.58 21.67 -20.56
CA PHE A 15 7.54 21.51 -19.47
C PHE A 15 7.16 22.32 -18.23
N HIS A 16 7.54 21.81 -17.07
CA HIS A 16 7.53 22.53 -15.81
C HIS A 16 8.80 23.35 -15.66
N CYS A 17 8.65 24.63 -15.33
CA CYS A 17 9.77 25.52 -15.05
C CYS A 17 9.56 26.35 -13.77
N CYS A 18 10.68 26.80 -13.21
CA CYS A 18 10.72 27.80 -12.16
C CYS A 18 9.99 29.09 -12.60
N PRO A 19 9.08 29.66 -11.78
CA PRO A 19 8.40 30.92 -12.10
C PRO A 19 9.36 32.12 -12.25
N TYR A 20 10.47 32.10 -11.51
CA TYR A 20 11.51 33.13 -11.54
C TYR A 20 12.62 32.83 -12.56
N GLY A 21 12.43 31.78 -13.37
CA GLY A 21 13.38 31.37 -14.38
C GLY A 21 13.43 32.29 -15.59
N SER A 22 14.64 32.67 -15.98
CA SER A 22 14.94 33.39 -17.22
C SER A 22 15.81 32.52 -18.14
N GLU A 23 15.79 32.80 -19.45
CA GLU A 23 16.59 32.05 -20.43
C GLU A 23 18.11 32.21 -20.24
N GLY A 24 18.55 33.29 -19.57
CA GLY A 24 19.96 33.54 -19.28
C GLY A 24 20.50 32.82 -18.06
N GLU A 25 19.63 32.27 -17.20
CA GLU A 25 20.02 31.67 -15.93
C GLU A 25 20.01 30.15 -16.01
N LYS A 26 21.21 29.55 -15.94
CA LYS A 26 21.42 28.10 -16.16
C LYS A 26 20.97 27.20 -15.00
N PHE A 27 20.57 27.76 -13.86
CA PHE A 27 20.30 27.02 -12.62
C PHE A 27 18.82 26.89 -12.26
N HIS A 28 17.91 27.10 -13.21
CA HIS A 28 16.47 26.91 -12.97
C HIS A 28 16.05 25.46 -13.19
N LEU A 29 15.21 24.96 -12.30
CA LEU A 29 14.62 23.62 -12.42
C LEU A 29 13.73 23.56 -13.67
N PHE A 30 14.07 22.63 -14.56
CA PHE A 30 13.35 22.31 -15.78
C PHE A 30 13.04 20.81 -15.80
N LYS A 31 11.79 20.43 -16.09
CA LYS A 31 11.39 19.03 -16.29
C LYS A 31 10.30 18.95 -17.36
N TRP A 32 10.43 18.03 -18.31
CA TRP A 32 9.36 17.78 -19.28
C TRP A 32 8.12 17.21 -18.57
N SER A 33 6.94 17.69 -18.95
CA SER A 33 5.70 17.29 -18.28
C SER A 33 5.37 15.81 -18.47
N ASP A 34 5.64 15.26 -19.64
CA ASP A 34 5.43 13.84 -19.93
C ASP A 34 6.41 12.94 -19.17
N GLU A 35 7.69 13.31 -19.08
CA GLU A 35 8.68 12.59 -18.26
C GLU A 35 8.31 12.64 -16.78
N GLY A 36 7.88 13.80 -16.29
CA GLY A 36 7.37 13.94 -14.92
C GLY A 36 6.17 13.06 -14.62
N ALA A 37 5.20 13.02 -15.52
CA ALA A 37 4.03 12.14 -15.37
C ALA A 37 4.42 10.66 -15.37
N VAL A 38 5.39 10.24 -16.20
CA VAL A 38 5.88 8.85 -16.21
C VAL A 38 6.54 8.49 -14.88
N GLU A 39 7.41 9.35 -14.35
CA GLU A 39 8.03 9.13 -13.04
C GLU A 39 6.98 9.01 -11.92
N GLU A 40 6.00 9.92 -11.89
CA GLU A 40 4.90 9.87 -10.91
C GLU A 40 4.07 8.58 -11.03
N ILE A 41 3.84 8.10 -12.25
CA ILE A 41 3.13 6.83 -12.49
C ILE A 41 3.96 5.64 -11.98
N GLU A 42 5.28 5.63 -12.18
CA GLU A 42 6.13 4.55 -11.66
C GLU A 42 6.18 4.56 -10.12
N ASP A 43 6.25 5.73 -9.51
CA ASP A 43 6.16 5.88 -8.04
C ASP A 43 4.81 5.35 -7.52
N LEU A 44 3.71 5.69 -8.19
CA LEU A 44 2.37 5.18 -7.87
C LEU A 44 2.28 3.66 -8.02
N LYS A 45 2.89 3.07 -9.05
CA LYS A 45 2.95 1.61 -9.21
C LYS A 45 3.68 0.95 -8.04
N SER A 46 4.80 1.52 -7.60
CA SER A 46 5.54 1.01 -6.44
C SER A 46 4.66 1.05 -5.18
N MET A 47 4.04 2.19 -4.89
CA MET A 47 3.15 2.34 -3.73
C MET A 47 1.97 1.36 -3.76
N VAL A 48 1.37 1.14 -4.94
CA VAL A 48 0.29 0.15 -5.10
C VAL A 48 0.80 -1.28 -4.83
N SER A 49 2.02 -1.61 -5.26
CA SER A 49 2.65 -2.90 -4.98
C SER A 49 2.84 -3.12 -3.49
N ASP A 50 3.36 -2.12 -2.76
CA ASP A 50 3.58 -2.20 -1.32
C ASP A 50 2.28 -2.37 -0.54
N VAL A 51 1.24 -1.60 -0.91
CA VAL A 51 -0.10 -1.73 -0.31
C VAL A 51 -0.67 -3.13 -0.57
N LYS A 52 -0.51 -3.67 -1.77
CA LYS A 52 -0.96 -5.04 -2.09
C LYS A 52 -0.22 -6.10 -1.27
N GLY A 53 1.07 -5.90 -1.02
CA GLY A 53 1.86 -6.71 -0.10
C GLY A 53 1.27 -6.68 1.31
N GLY A 54 1.09 -5.49 1.88
CA GLY A 54 0.51 -5.33 3.21
C GLY A 54 -0.89 -5.93 3.37
N VAL A 55 -1.75 -5.81 2.35
CA VAL A 55 -3.08 -6.46 2.34
C VAL A 55 -2.96 -7.99 2.37
N SER A 56 -1.99 -8.55 1.65
CA SER A 56 -1.76 -10.00 1.62
C SER A 56 -1.29 -10.53 2.98
N ASP A 57 -0.38 -9.79 3.64
CA ASP A 57 0.11 -10.12 4.98
C ASP A 57 -0.98 -10.03 6.04
N LEU A 58 -1.80 -8.97 5.99
CA LEU A 58 -2.95 -8.83 6.89
C LEU A 58 -3.96 -9.96 6.70
N ARG A 59 -4.23 -10.38 5.46
CA ARG A 59 -5.10 -11.54 5.18
C ARG A 59 -4.53 -12.82 5.78
N ALA A 60 -3.22 -13.05 5.69
CA ALA A 60 -2.57 -14.21 6.30
C ALA A 60 -2.69 -14.20 7.84
N GLN A 61 -2.51 -13.03 8.47
CA GLN A 61 -2.68 -12.87 9.91
C GLN A 61 -4.12 -13.14 10.36
N ILE A 62 -5.12 -12.63 9.63
CA ILE A 62 -6.54 -12.90 9.91
C ILE A 62 -6.82 -14.41 9.84
N ALA A 63 -6.34 -15.10 8.80
CA ALA A 63 -6.52 -16.54 8.67
C ALA A 63 -5.84 -17.33 9.80
N GLY A 64 -4.73 -16.82 10.36
CA GLY A 64 -4.09 -17.37 11.56
C GLY A 64 -4.99 -17.21 12.79
N LEU A 65 -5.48 -15.99 13.03
CA LEU A 65 -6.36 -15.69 14.16
C LEU A 65 -7.67 -16.48 14.11
N GLU A 66 -8.24 -16.70 12.93
CA GLU A 66 -9.43 -17.54 12.75
C GLU A 66 -9.18 -18.99 13.22
N LYS A 67 -8.01 -19.56 12.90
CA LYS A 67 -7.63 -20.90 13.35
C LYS A 67 -7.40 -20.96 14.86
N ASP A 68 -6.77 -19.94 15.44
CA ASP A 68 -6.57 -19.86 16.88
C ASP A 68 -7.90 -19.79 17.63
N CYS A 69 -8.84 -18.98 17.14
CA CYS A 69 -10.20 -18.91 17.66
C CYS A 69 -10.94 -20.26 17.58
N GLU A 70 -10.80 -20.99 16.47
CA GLU A 70 -11.38 -22.32 16.32
C GLU A 70 -10.75 -23.34 17.30
N GLY A 71 -9.42 -23.30 17.46
CA GLY A 71 -8.70 -24.11 18.43
C GLY A 71 -9.19 -23.84 19.87
N MET A 72 -9.30 -22.57 20.25
CA MET A 72 -9.81 -22.17 21.57
C MET A 72 -11.25 -22.65 21.80
N LYS A 73 -12.12 -22.54 20.79
CA LYS A 73 -13.49 -23.04 20.86
C LYS A 73 -13.53 -24.55 21.15
N ASN A 74 -12.67 -25.32 20.50
CA ASN A 74 -12.59 -26.78 20.72
C ASN A 74 -12.14 -27.11 22.15
N VAL A 75 -11.11 -26.41 22.67
CA VAL A 75 -10.65 -26.58 24.06
C VAL A 75 -11.78 -26.29 25.06
N ILE A 76 -12.55 -25.21 24.85
CA ILE A 76 -13.70 -24.87 25.71
C ILE A 76 -14.75 -25.99 25.69
N LEU A 77 -15.05 -26.55 24.51
CA LEU A 77 -16.00 -27.65 24.37
C LEU A 77 -15.52 -28.91 25.10
N GLU A 78 -14.24 -29.25 25.03
CA GLU A 78 -13.66 -30.40 25.72
C GLU A 78 -13.69 -30.23 27.25
N LEU A 79 -13.27 -29.06 27.75
CA LEU A 79 -13.35 -28.74 29.17
C LEU A 79 -14.80 -28.80 29.68
N GLY A 80 -15.75 -28.29 28.89
CA GLY A 80 -17.18 -28.35 29.21
C GLY A 80 -17.73 -29.78 29.29
N LYS A 81 -17.24 -30.71 28.47
CA LYS A 81 -17.59 -32.14 28.55
C LYS A 81 -16.99 -32.77 29.80
N ASN A 82 -15.69 -32.55 30.04
CA ASN A 82 -14.98 -33.11 31.19
C ASN A 82 -15.60 -32.69 32.52
N MET A 83 -16.06 -31.44 32.64
CA MET A 83 -16.79 -30.99 33.83
C MET A 83 -18.11 -31.73 34.05
N LYS A 84 -18.89 -31.96 32.98
CA LYS A 84 -20.14 -32.73 33.08
C LYS A 84 -19.86 -34.15 33.55
N ASP A 85 -18.87 -34.81 32.95
CA ASP A 85 -18.50 -36.18 33.28
C ASP A 85 -18.02 -36.29 34.74
N CYS A 86 -17.23 -35.31 35.22
CA CYS A 86 -16.78 -35.26 36.62
C CYS A 86 -17.95 -35.11 37.62
N CYS A 87 -18.94 -34.26 37.33
CA CYS A 87 -20.14 -34.12 38.16
C CYS A 87 -20.96 -35.42 38.22
N VAL A 88 -21.03 -36.18 37.12
CA VAL A 88 -21.72 -37.48 37.12
C VAL A 88 -21.00 -38.50 38.02
N VAL A 89 -19.67 -38.51 38.02
CA VAL A 89 -18.86 -39.42 38.84
C VAL A 89 -18.92 -39.06 40.33
N LEU A 90 -18.96 -37.77 40.67
CA LEU A 90 -18.92 -37.30 42.06
C LEU A 90 -20.30 -37.24 42.76
N LYS A 91 -21.42 -37.43 42.04
CA LYS A 91 -22.80 -37.40 42.57
C LYS A 91 -23.00 -36.34 43.67
N ILE A 92 -22.81 -35.07 43.30
CA ILE A 92 -23.34 -33.91 44.02
C ILE A 92 -24.61 -33.46 43.32
#